data_AF-A0A924EY79-F1
#
_entry.id   AF-A0A924EY79-F1
#
_cell.length_a   1.000
_cell.length_b   1.000
_cell.length_c   1.000
_cell.angle_alpha   90.00
_cell.angle_beta   90.00
_cell.angle_gamma   90.00
#
_symmetry.space_group_name_H-M   'P 1'
#
loop_
_entity.id
_entity.type
_entity.pdbx_description
1 polymer ?
#
loop_
_entity_poly.entity_id
_entity_poly.type
_entity_poly.pdbx_seq_one_letter_code
_entity_poly.pdbx_strand_id
1 'polypeptide(L)'
;MTDSAQDDGPAQYSLDELATIRADVLVEAVPHCPRCESHLALLRKGIGGGSFGLGYQRKRDWFVCPSCRRSAIFDLKRGTRN
;
A
#
# COMPACT_ATOMS: atom_id res chain seq x y z
N MET A 1 -1.46 11.86 24.17
CA MET A 1 -0.53 12.15 23.06
C MET A 1 0.34 10.92 22.89
N THR A 2 -0.10 9.96 22.08
CA THR A 2 0.64 8.70 21.87
C THR A 2 1.75 8.95 20.85
N ASP A 3 2.94 9.06 21.39
CA ASP A 3 4.24 9.08 20.71
C ASP A 3 4.31 7.87 19.76
N SER A 4 4.23 8.15 18.47
CA SER A 4 4.33 7.12 17.43
C SER A 4 5.80 6.90 17.18
N ALA A 5 6.31 5.78 17.70
CA ALA A 5 7.67 5.25 17.50
C ALA A 5 8.34 5.82 16.23
N GLN A 6 9.24 6.77 16.44
CA GLN A 6 10.09 7.33 15.39
C GLN A 6 11.12 6.26 14.99
N ASP A 7 10.74 5.40 14.04
CA ASP A 7 11.70 4.62 13.27
C ASP A 7 12.24 5.54 12.16
N ASP A 8 13.46 6.06 12.33
CA ASP A 8 14.27 6.80 11.34
C ASP A 8 14.69 5.91 10.13
N GLY A 9 13.95 4.83 9.88
CA GLY A 9 14.10 3.99 8.71
C GLY A 9 13.48 4.62 7.46
N PRO A 10 13.75 4.05 6.27
CA PRO A 10 13.19 4.54 5.02
C PRO A 10 11.65 4.61 5.11
N ALA A 11 11.06 5.69 4.58
CA ALA A 11 9.60 5.87 4.53
C ALA A 11 8.87 4.78 3.71
N GLN A 12 9.63 4.02 2.91
CA GLN A 12 9.16 2.89 2.12
C GLN A 12 9.39 1.57 2.88
N TYR A 13 8.47 0.63 2.70
CA TYR A 13 8.65 -0.74 3.16
C TYR A 13 9.78 -1.43 2.39
N SER A 14 10.45 -2.39 3.02
CA SER A 14 11.43 -3.24 2.34
C SER A 14 10.76 -4.12 1.28
N LEU A 15 11.54 -4.71 0.37
CA LEU A 15 11.00 -5.60 -0.66
C LEU A 15 10.28 -6.82 -0.06
N ASP A 16 10.81 -7.37 1.04
CA ASP A 16 10.21 -8.51 1.74
C ASP A 16 8.89 -8.12 2.42
N GLU A 17 8.85 -6.95 3.04
CA GLU A 17 7.62 -6.40 3.66
C GLU A 17 6.54 -6.12 2.60
N LEU A 18 6.95 -5.55 1.46
CA LEU A 18 6.05 -5.34 0.33
C LEU A 18 5.53 -6.66 -0.24
N ALA A 19 6.32 -7.74 -0.21
CA ALA A 19 5.88 -9.05 -0.66
C ALA A 19 4.79 -9.63 0.26
N THR A 20 4.94 -9.49 1.59
CA THR A 20 3.92 -9.87 2.58
C THR A 20 2.62 -9.10 2.36
N ILE A 21 2.72 -7.75 2.28
CA ILE A 21 1.55 -6.89 2.03
C ILE A 21 0.89 -7.25 0.69
N ARG A 22 1.68 -7.53 -0.34
CA ARG A 22 1.16 -7.96 -1.65
C ARG A 22 0.43 -9.29 -1.57
N ALA A 23 0.93 -10.26 -0.80
CA ALA A 23 0.28 -11.55 -0.63
C ALA A 23 -1.12 -11.40 -0.02
N ASP A 24 -1.26 -10.57 1.01
CA ASP A 24 -2.55 -10.24 1.63
C ASP A 24 -3.50 -9.55 0.65
N VAL A 25 -2.99 -8.58 -0.12
CA VAL A 25 -3.78 -7.88 -1.15
C VAL A 25 -4.25 -8.84 -2.26
N LEU A 26 -3.44 -9.83 -2.65
CA LEU A 26 -3.78 -10.81 -3.68
C LEU A 26 -4.90 -11.78 -3.26
N VAL A 27 -5.02 -12.05 -1.96
CA VAL A 27 -6.11 -12.88 -1.41
C VAL A 27 -7.32 -12.05 -0.97
N GLU A 28 -7.39 -10.78 -1.38
CA GLU A 28 -8.41 -9.80 -1.00
C GLU A 28 -8.54 -9.59 0.52
N ALA A 29 -7.49 -9.93 1.29
CA ALA A 29 -7.44 -9.67 2.72
C ALA A 29 -7.03 -8.21 3.00
N VAL A 30 -7.38 -7.71 4.18
CA VAL A 30 -6.94 -6.40 4.65
C VAL A 30 -5.48 -6.50 5.09
N PRO A 31 -4.53 -5.86 4.38
CA PRO A 31 -3.13 -5.98 4.75
C PRO A 31 -2.85 -5.15 6.01
N HIS A 32 -1.98 -5.68 6.87
CA HIS A 32 -1.57 -5.02 8.11
C HIS A 32 -0.15 -4.49 8.01
N CYS A 33 0.18 -3.44 8.77
CA CYS A 33 1.53 -2.89 8.80
C CYS A 33 2.48 -3.86 9.53
N PRO A 34 3.52 -4.42 8.88
CA PRO A 34 4.46 -5.36 9.51
C PRO A 34 5.46 -4.68 10.46
N ARG A 35 5.51 -3.35 10.46
CA ARG A 35 6.45 -2.52 11.24
C ARG A 35 5.84 -1.91 12.49
N CYS A 36 4.52 -1.82 12.59
CA CYS A 36 3.86 -1.28 13.77
C CYS A 36 3.63 -2.42 14.76
N GLU A 37 3.98 -2.24 16.03
CA GLU A 37 3.71 -3.23 17.08
C GLU A 37 2.23 -3.62 17.18
N SER A 38 1.34 -2.69 16.86
CA SER A 38 -0.11 -2.88 16.86
C SER A 38 -0.66 -3.54 15.60
N HIS A 39 0.19 -3.89 14.62
CA HIS A 39 -0.19 -4.53 13.36
C HIS A 39 -1.45 -3.89 12.74
N LEU A 40 -1.47 -2.55 12.67
CA LEU A 40 -2.67 -1.82 12.24
C LEU A 40 -3.02 -2.12 10.79
N ALA A 41 -4.32 -2.20 10.51
CA ALA A 41 -4.84 -2.31 9.16
C ALA A 41 -4.42 -1.11 8.31
N LEU A 42 -3.87 -1.38 7.13
CA LEU A 42 -3.49 -0.33 6.19
C LEU A 42 -4.73 0.26 5.53
N LEU A 43 -4.78 1.58 5.43
CA LEU A 43 -5.86 2.28 4.76
C LEU A 43 -5.64 2.19 3.25
N ARG A 44 -6.54 1.49 2.55
CA ARG A 44 -6.57 1.45 1.09
C ARG A 44 -7.15 2.75 0.53
N LYS A 45 -6.38 3.40 -0.34
CA LYS A 45 -6.76 4.55 -1.15
C LYS A 45 -6.60 4.16 -2.61
N GLY A 46 -7.72 4.06 -3.33
CA GLY A 46 -7.66 3.87 -4.77
C GLY A 46 -7.06 5.12 -5.42
N ILE A 47 -5.93 4.99 -6.11
CA ILE A 47 -5.42 6.06 -6.97
C ILE A 47 -6.19 5.94 -8.29
N GLY A 48 -7.36 6.59 -8.32
CA GLY A 48 -8.24 6.60 -9.47
C GLY A 48 -7.73 7.53 -10.58
N GLY A 49 -7.34 6.95 -11.72
CA GLY A 49 -7.72 7.40 -13.06
C GLY A 49 -7.59 8.89 -13.41
N GLY A 50 -6.54 9.58 -12.97
CA GLY A 50 -6.20 10.88 -13.53
C GLY A 50 -5.96 10.73 -15.03
N SER A 51 -6.78 11.41 -15.83
CA SER A 51 -6.72 11.46 -17.30
C SER A 51 -5.45 12.18 -17.76
N PHE A 52 -4.28 11.59 -17.54
CA PHE A 52 -3.06 12.01 -18.22
C PHE A 52 -3.09 11.49 -19.66
N GLY A 53 -4.06 11.96 -20.46
CA GLY A 53 -4.09 12.04 -21.93
C GLY A 53 -3.63 10.88 -22.82
N LEU A 54 -3.25 9.72 -22.26
CA LEU A 54 -2.49 8.69 -22.94
C LEU A 54 -3.00 7.33 -22.46
N GLY A 55 -4.12 6.84 -23.01
CA GLY A 55 -4.54 5.43 -23.17
C GLY A 55 -4.33 4.36 -22.09
N TYR A 56 -3.78 4.67 -20.91
CA TYR A 56 -3.24 3.73 -19.94
C TYR A 56 -3.92 3.95 -18.59
N GLN A 57 -5.15 3.42 -18.43
CA GLN A 57 -5.78 3.33 -17.12
C GLN A 57 -5.08 2.26 -16.29
N ARG A 58 -3.94 2.61 -15.68
CA ARG A 58 -3.36 1.81 -14.61
C ARG A 58 -4.18 2.06 -13.35
N LYS A 59 -4.94 1.07 -12.90
CA LYS A 59 -5.55 1.07 -11.57
C LYS A 59 -4.44 0.78 -10.57
N ARG A 60 -4.20 1.68 -9.62
CA ARG A 60 -3.24 1.46 -8.54
C ARG A 60 -3.94 1.61 -7.21
N ASP A 61 -3.63 0.71 -6.30
CA ASP A 61 -4.04 0.82 -4.91
C ASP A 61 -2.88 1.35 -4.09
N TRP A 62 -3.16 2.36 -3.29
CA TRP A 62 -2.22 2.96 -2.36
C TRP A 62 -2.62 2.63 -0.94
N PHE A 63 -1.75 1.95 -0.21
CA PHE A 63 -1.96 1.57 1.17
C PHE A 63 -1.11 2.46 2.07
N VAL A 64 -1.73 3.02 3.10
CA VAL A 64 -1.05 3.93 4.05
C VAL A 64 -1.34 3.48 5.47
N CYS A 65 -0.29 3.35 6.29
CA CYS A 65 -0.45 3.10 7.72
C CYS A 65 -0.79 4.41 8.46
N PRO A 66 -1.86 4.47 9.28
CA PRO A 66 -2.22 5.67 10.02
C PRO A 66 -1.24 6.03 11.15
N SER A 67 -0.45 5.07 11.65
CA SER A 67 0.50 5.30 12.75
C SER A 67 1.87 5.74 12.24
N CYS A 68 2.57 4.89 11.49
CA CYS A 68 3.91 5.22 11.00
C CYS A 68 3.92 6.06 9.71
N ARG A 69 2.75 6.35 9.12
CA ARG A 69 2.58 7.09 7.84
C ARG A 69 3.32 6.49 6.64
N ARG A 70 3.88 5.28 6.77
CA ARG A 70 4.51 4.54 5.68
C ARG A 70 3.47 4.14 4.66
N SER A 71 3.91 4.08 3.41
CA SER A 71 3.00 3.78 2.32
C SER A 71 3.56 2.79 1.33
N ALA A 72 2.65 1.97 0.78
CA ALA A 72 2.93 0.99 -0.25
C ALA A 72 1.97 1.23 -1.41
N ILE A 73 2.48 1.24 -2.65
CA ILE A 73 1.66 1.40 -3.85
C ILE A 73 1.77 0.09 -4.63
N PHE A 74 0.61 -0.50 -4.95
CA PHE A 74 0.53 -1.68 -5.80
C PHE A 74 -0.23 -1.34 -7.08
N ASP A 75 0.39 -1.66 -8.21
CA ASP A 75 -0.29 -1.68 -9.50
C ASP A 75 -1.23 -2.89 -9.51
N LEU A 76 -2.55 -2.66 -9.59
CA LEU A 76 -3.49 -3.74 -9.88
C LEU A 76 -3.22 -4.24 -11.30
N LYS A 77 -3.33 -5.57 -11.51
CA LYS A 77 -3.11 -6.20 -12.81
C LYS A 77 -3.80 -5.41 -13.92
N ARG A 78 -3.07 -5.16 -15.02
CA ARG A 78 -3.66 -4.69 -16.28
C ARG A 78 -4.85 -5.59 -16.57
N GLY A 79 -6.03 -5.00 -16.72
CA GLY A 79 -7.05 -5.63 -17.54
C GLY A 79 -6.49 -5.69 -18.96
N THR A 80 -5.76 -6.76 -19.30
CA THR A 80 -5.71 -7.19 -20.69
C THR A 80 -7.15 -7.47 -21.06
N ARG A 81 -7.74 -6.55 -21.82
CA ARG A 81 -8.98 -6.79 -22.56
C ARG A 81 -8.85 -8.16 -23.23
N ASN A 82 -9.66 -9.12 -22.80
CA ASN A 82 -10.12 -10.19 -23.69
C ASN A 82 -11.25 -9.63 -24.53
#